data_AF-A0A067MRJ3-F1
#
_entry.id   AF-A0A067MRJ3-F1
#
_cell.length_a   1.000
_cell.length_b   1.000
_cell.length_c   1.000
_cell.angle_alpha   90.00
_cell.angle_beta   90.00
_cell.angle_gamma   90.00
#
_symmetry.space_group_name_H-M   'P 1'
#
loop_
_entity.id
_entity.type
_entity.pdbx_description
1 polymer ?
#
loop_
_entity_poly.entity_id
_entity_poly.type
_entity_poly.pdbx_seq_one_letter_code
_entity_poly.pdbx_strand_id
1 'polypeptide(L)'
;VIPLIDALHDSLVNVAADASKYRAVRHAAQRGIAALNKYYSLTDESYLSQFALLLHPTFKTEYMQDQEWEQGWIERAVDLLRETWQTYAPTPSATTPSAPVASTPALYDFDRYRKQKRSAAVSTASDQLEAYLSEPVLNIEDPLAYWNEKRLIGACPELAQMALDYLTIPATSVDVEQAFSFGRQTVSLYRHSLSKSTIRASIVFGNRCKEGLVDDEELVTLLRNKASRAGRRGESGVSGGQGDGDEGDEGEDGDEMDLDAEWTVIE
;
A
#
# COMPACT_ATOMS: atom_id res chain seq x y z
N VAL A 1 -3.69 12.08 -7.62
CA VAL A 1 -2.68 12.61 -8.56
C VAL A 1 -3.33 13.50 -9.62
N ILE A 2 -4.25 12.96 -10.43
CA ILE A 2 -4.90 13.70 -11.52
C ILE A 2 -5.49 15.05 -11.07
N PRO A 3 -6.33 15.15 -10.02
CA PRO A 3 -6.95 16.43 -9.66
C PRO A 3 -5.95 17.51 -9.21
N LEU A 4 -4.82 17.09 -8.66
CA LEU A 4 -3.75 18.01 -8.29
C LEU A 4 -3.05 18.57 -9.54
N ILE A 5 -2.82 17.71 -10.55
CA ILE A 5 -2.20 18.15 -11.81
C ILE A 5 -3.14 19.12 -12.53
N ASP A 6 -4.44 18.83 -12.58
CA ASP A 6 -5.45 19.70 -13.21
C ASP A 6 -5.50 21.08 -12.54
N ALA A 7 -5.57 21.12 -11.20
CA ALA A 7 -5.56 22.38 -10.45
C ALA A 7 -4.26 23.18 -10.65
N LEU A 8 -3.11 22.50 -10.72
CA LEU A 8 -1.82 23.14 -10.99
C LEU A 8 -1.76 23.68 -12.43
N HIS A 9 -2.27 22.92 -13.39
CA HIS A 9 -2.35 23.31 -14.79
C HIS A 9 -3.19 24.58 -14.94
N ASP A 10 -4.40 24.61 -14.37
CA ASP A 10 -5.28 25.79 -14.38
C ASP A 10 -4.63 27.03 -13.77
N SER A 11 -3.97 26.85 -12.63
CA SER A 11 -3.22 27.94 -11.99
C SER A 11 -2.14 28.52 -12.91
N LEU A 12 -1.35 27.66 -13.58
CA LEU A 12 -0.31 28.11 -14.49
C LEU A 12 -0.86 28.74 -15.78
N VAL A 13 -1.98 28.23 -16.31
CA VAL A 13 -2.67 28.82 -17.46
C VAL A 13 -3.09 30.25 -17.12
N ASN A 14 -3.68 30.45 -15.94
CA ASN A 14 -4.07 31.78 -15.46
C ASN A 14 -2.85 32.72 -15.34
N VAL A 15 -1.73 32.24 -14.79
CA VAL A 15 -0.49 33.05 -14.70
C VAL A 15 0.10 33.37 -16.08
N ALA A 16 0.05 32.43 -17.03
CA ALA A 16 0.55 32.64 -18.39
C ALA A 16 -0.30 33.66 -19.16
N ALA A 17 -1.61 33.67 -18.92
CA ALA A 17 -2.56 34.59 -19.54
C ALA A 17 -2.51 36.01 -18.94
N ASP A 18 -2.14 36.15 -17.66
CA ASP A 18 -2.13 37.44 -16.95
C ASP A 18 -1.08 38.41 -17.51
N ALA A 19 -1.55 39.41 -18.26
CA ALA A 19 -0.72 40.45 -18.87
C ALA A 19 -0.08 41.41 -17.85
N SER A 20 -0.55 41.43 -16.60
CA SER A 20 0.06 42.22 -15.53
C SER A 20 1.38 41.63 -15.03
N LYS A 21 1.62 40.33 -15.28
CA LYS A 21 2.85 39.64 -14.87
C LYS A 21 4.00 39.93 -15.84
N TYR A 22 5.21 39.93 -15.29
CA TYR A 22 6.42 40.10 -16.09
C TYR A 22 6.54 38.99 -17.15
N ARG A 23 7.05 39.35 -18.35
CA ARG A 23 7.14 38.43 -19.49
C ARG A 23 7.91 37.14 -19.16
N ALA A 24 8.97 37.21 -18.35
CA ALA A 24 9.71 36.02 -17.95
C ALA A 24 8.89 35.08 -17.05
N VAL A 25 8.03 35.61 -16.18
CA VAL A 25 7.13 34.80 -15.34
C VAL A 25 6.11 34.06 -16.20
N ARG A 26 5.52 34.75 -17.18
CA ARG A 26 4.57 34.15 -18.12
C ARG A 26 5.21 33.05 -18.96
N HIS A 27 6.42 33.28 -19.47
CA HIS A 27 7.17 32.25 -20.20
C HIS A 27 7.58 31.08 -19.29
N ALA A 28 7.94 31.34 -18.03
CA ALA A 28 8.20 30.27 -17.07
C ALA A 28 6.95 29.42 -16.81
N ALA A 29 5.77 30.04 -16.65
CA ALA A 29 4.50 29.34 -16.50
C ALA A 29 4.18 28.48 -17.74
N GLN A 30 4.38 29.00 -18.95
CA GLN A 30 4.23 28.23 -20.20
C GLN A 30 5.14 27.00 -20.25
N ARG A 31 6.39 27.12 -19.78
CA ARG A 31 7.30 25.96 -19.68
C ARG A 31 6.85 24.98 -18.60
N GLY A 32 6.30 25.47 -17.49
CA GLY A 32 5.68 24.65 -16.45
C GLY A 32 4.50 23.82 -16.98
N ILE A 33 3.62 24.43 -17.77
CA ILE A 33 2.50 23.75 -18.45
C ILE A 33 3.03 22.65 -19.36
N ALA A 34 4.04 22.94 -20.19
CA ALA A 34 4.63 21.93 -21.07
C ALA A 34 5.24 20.74 -20.29
N ALA A 35 5.84 21.00 -19.13
CA ALA A 35 6.35 19.95 -18.26
C ALA A 35 5.21 19.14 -17.63
N LEU A 36 4.15 19.79 -17.12
CA LEU A 36 2.99 19.11 -16.55
C LEU A 36 2.29 18.22 -17.58
N ASN A 37 2.07 18.70 -18.80
CA ASN A 37 1.44 17.92 -19.86
C ASN A 37 2.24 16.65 -20.19
N LYS A 38 3.58 16.74 -20.17
CA LYS A 38 4.46 15.58 -20.34
C LYS A 38 4.27 14.55 -19.22
N TYR A 39 4.12 14.97 -17.97
CA TYR A 39 3.93 14.03 -16.86
C TYR A 39 2.49 13.53 -16.78
N TYR A 40 1.51 14.35 -17.16
CA TYR A 40 0.11 13.94 -17.25
C TYR A 40 -0.04 12.79 -18.24
N SER A 41 0.61 12.84 -19.41
CA SER A 41 0.57 11.72 -20.38
C SER A 41 1.14 10.41 -19.84
N LEU A 42 2.00 10.44 -18.82
CA LEU A 42 2.50 9.21 -18.17
C LEU A 42 1.44 8.59 -17.24
N THR A 43 0.46 9.36 -16.79
CA THR A 43 -0.64 8.80 -15.98
C THR A 43 -1.50 7.85 -16.79
N ASP A 44 -1.50 7.96 -18.13
CA ASP A 44 -2.19 7.06 -19.05
C ASP A 44 -1.47 5.71 -19.23
N GLU A 45 -0.19 5.59 -18.81
CA GLU A 45 0.57 4.33 -18.89
C GLU A 45 0.08 3.29 -17.88
N SER A 46 -0.70 3.70 -16.86
CA SER A 46 -1.25 2.81 -15.86
C SER A 46 -2.68 3.19 -15.47
N TYR A 47 -3.52 2.17 -15.26
CA TYR A 47 -4.89 2.36 -14.78
C TYR A 47 -4.98 2.77 -13.30
N LEU A 48 -3.85 2.83 -12.57
CA LEU A 48 -3.82 3.10 -11.14
C LEU A 48 -4.42 4.47 -10.78
N SER A 49 -4.09 5.52 -11.53
CA SER A 49 -4.61 6.86 -11.27
C SER A 49 -6.11 6.95 -11.55
N GLN A 50 -6.59 6.22 -12.58
CA GLN A 50 -8.01 6.15 -12.92
C GLN A 50 -8.79 5.36 -11.86
N PHE A 51 -8.24 4.24 -11.37
CA PHE A 51 -8.86 3.46 -10.31
C PHE A 51 -8.94 4.25 -9.01
N ALA A 52 -7.89 4.99 -8.66
CA ALA A 52 -7.90 5.86 -7.50
C ALA A 52 -9.02 6.92 -7.60
N LEU A 53 -9.29 7.49 -8.78
CA LEU A 53 -10.43 8.40 -8.99
C LEU A 53 -11.77 7.68 -8.82
N LEU A 54 -11.95 6.53 -9.48
CA LEU A 54 -13.21 5.77 -9.45
C LEU A 54 -13.56 5.28 -8.03
N LEU A 55 -12.55 4.82 -7.29
CA LEU A 55 -12.69 4.33 -5.91
C LEU A 55 -12.71 5.47 -4.88
N HIS A 56 -12.50 6.73 -5.29
CA HIS A 56 -12.66 7.88 -4.41
C HIS A 56 -14.13 8.33 -4.36
N PRO A 57 -14.79 8.34 -3.19
CA PRO A 57 -16.23 8.63 -3.09
C PRO A 57 -16.66 10.00 -3.60
N THR A 58 -15.74 10.97 -3.62
CA THR A 58 -15.98 12.34 -4.11
C THR A 58 -15.82 12.50 -5.62
N PHE A 59 -14.98 11.68 -6.26
CA PHE A 59 -14.63 11.89 -7.66
C PHE A 59 -15.43 10.96 -8.58
N LYS A 60 -15.29 9.64 -8.38
CA LYS A 60 -15.96 8.61 -9.19
C LYS A 60 -15.85 8.92 -10.70
N THR A 61 -16.92 8.64 -11.45
CA THR A 61 -17.00 8.94 -12.89
C THR A 61 -17.31 10.41 -13.16
N GLU A 62 -17.96 11.06 -12.20
CA GLU A 62 -18.45 12.43 -12.25
C GLU A 62 -17.29 13.40 -12.44
N TYR A 63 -16.17 13.19 -11.74
CA TYR A 63 -14.95 13.98 -11.95
C TYR A 63 -14.46 13.91 -13.40
N MET A 64 -14.43 12.72 -14.01
CA MET A 64 -13.97 12.55 -15.39
C MET A 64 -14.92 13.23 -16.38
N GLN A 65 -16.23 13.19 -16.11
CA GLN A 65 -17.24 13.90 -16.90
C GLN A 65 -17.09 15.41 -16.78
N ASP A 66 -16.87 15.92 -15.57
CA ASP A 66 -16.66 17.35 -15.29
C ASP A 66 -15.38 17.89 -15.95
N GLN A 67 -14.35 17.04 -16.08
CA GLN A 67 -13.13 17.35 -16.82
C GLN A 67 -13.25 17.09 -18.34
N GLU A 68 -14.46 16.84 -18.84
CA GLU A 68 -14.76 16.64 -20.27
C GLU A 68 -13.95 15.50 -20.92
N TRP A 69 -13.66 14.43 -20.17
CA TRP A 69 -12.96 13.27 -20.72
C TRP A 69 -13.78 12.61 -21.83
N GLU A 70 -13.09 12.01 -22.81
CA GLU A 70 -13.76 11.26 -23.87
C GLU A 70 -14.56 10.10 -23.25
N GLN A 71 -15.83 9.97 -23.63
CA GLN A 71 -16.73 8.96 -23.07
C GLN A 71 -16.15 7.54 -23.16
N GLY A 72 -15.50 7.20 -24.28
CA GLY A 72 -14.85 5.89 -24.45
C GLY A 72 -13.67 5.64 -23.51
N TRP A 73 -13.05 6.68 -22.95
CA TRP A 73 -11.99 6.54 -21.94
C TRP A 73 -12.57 6.28 -20.56
N ILE A 74 -13.67 6.95 -20.22
CA ILE A 74 -14.41 6.72 -18.98
C ILE A 74 -14.92 5.28 -18.95
N GLU A 75 -15.57 4.84 -20.03
CA GLU A 75 -16.07 3.47 -20.19
C GLU A 75 -14.94 2.44 -20.06
N ARG A 76 -13.80 2.67 -20.72
CA ARG A 76 -12.63 1.79 -20.62
C ARG A 76 -12.09 1.70 -19.19
N ALA A 77 -12.02 2.81 -18.47
CA ALA A 77 -11.56 2.83 -17.08
C ALA A 77 -12.49 2.03 -16.16
N VAL A 78 -13.80 2.18 -16.33
CA VAL A 78 -14.82 1.42 -15.59
C VAL A 78 -14.77 -0.07 -15.93
N ASP A 79 -14.62 -0.42 -17.20
CA ASP A 79 -14.53 -1.82 -17.64
C ASP A 79 -13.28 -2.50 -17.08
N LEU A 80 -12.12 -1.81 -17.12
CA LEU A 80 -10.89 -2.29 -16.48
C LEU A 80 -11.07 -2.47 -14.97
N LEU A 81 -11.73 -1.53 -14.30
CA LEU A 81 -12.02 -1.64 -12.87
C LEU A 81 -12.89 -2.88 -12.59
N ARG A 82 -13.92 -3.12 -13.41
CA ARG A 82 -14.84 -4.27 -13.30
C ARG A 82 -14.12 -5.59 -13.58
N GLU A 83 -13.20 -5.64 -14.54
CA GLU A 83 -12.36 -6.81 -14.78
C GLU A 83 -11.49 -7.10 -13.57
N THR A 84 -10.82 -6.08 -13.04
CA THR A 84 -9.92 -6.23 -11.89
C THR A 84 -10.67 -6.64 -10.62
N TRP A 85 -11.89 -6.13 -10.44
CA TRP A 85 -12.81 -6.50 -9.37
C TRP A 85 -13.09 -8.00 -9.29
N GLN A 86 -13.06 -8.73 -10.41
CA GLN A 86 -13.27 -10.19 -10.40
C GLN A 86 -12.22 -10.95 -9.58
N THR A 87 -11.05 -10.36 -9.36
CA THR A 87 -9.98 -10.93 -8.52
C THR A 87 -10.28 -10.79 -7.03
N TYR A 88 -11.07 -9.77 -6.67
CA TYR A 88 -11.48 -9.46 -5.29
C TYR A 88 -12.82 -10.10 -4.92
N ALA A 89 -13.72 -10.22 -5.90
CA ALA A 89 -14.98 -10.90 -5.72
C ALA A 89 -14.73 -12.35 -5.26
N PRO A 90 -15.53 -12.87 -4.31
CA PRO A 90 -15.36 -14.24 -3.84
C PRO A 90 -15.47 -15.19 -5.04
N THR A 91 -14.37 -15.80 -5.46
CA THR A 91 -14.44 -16.79 -6.53
C THR A 91 -15.28 -17.96 -6.00
N PRO A 92 -16.33 -18.43 -6.72
CA PRO A 92 -16.94 -19.70 -6.40
C PRO A 92 -15.86 -20.75 -6.66
N SER A 93 -15.13 -21.17 -5.62
CA SER A 93 -14.07 -22.17 -5.76
C SER A 93 -14.61 -23.34 -6.56
N ALA A 94 -13.97 -23.59 -7.71
CA ALA A 94 -14.17 -24.81 -8.46
C ALA A 94 -14.11 -25.97 -7.46
N THR A 95 -15.20 -26.72 -7.39
CA THR A 95 -15.28 -27.91 -6.55
C THR A 95 -14.22 -28.86 -7.07
N THR A 96 -13.10 -29.01 -6.36
CA THR A 96 -12.26 -30.20 -6.50
C THR A 96 -13.22 -31.38 -6.31
N PRO A 97 -13.38 -32.29 -7.29
CA PRO A 97 -14.25 -33.44 -7.12
C PRO A 97 -13.60 -34.34 -6.06
N SER A 98 -13.93 -34.10 -4.80
CA SER A 98 -13.67 -35.06 -3.74
C SER A 98 -14.54 -36.28 -4.03
N ALA A 99 -13.89 -37.44 -4.02
CA ALA A 99 -14.48 -38.74 -4.31
C ALA A 99 -15.82 -38.93 -3.55
N PRO A 100 -16.78 -39.69 -4.12
CA PRO A 100 -18.10 -39.84 -3.51
C PRO A 100 -17.98 -40.64 -2.22
N VAL A 101 -17.88 -39.95 -1.08
CA VAL A 101 -18.02 -40.58 0.22
C VAL A 101 -19.52 -40.70 0.48
N ALA A 102 -19.99 -41.95 0.55
CA ALA A 102 -21.39 -42.29 0.80
C ALA A 102 -21.91 -41.52 2.03
N SER A 103 -22.79 -40.55 1.77
CA SER A 103 -23.38 -39.71 2.80
C SER A 103 -24.58 -40.44 3.41
N THR A 104 -24.52 -40.70 4.71
CA THR A 104 -25.68 -41.07 5.52
C THR A 104 -26.66 -39.88 5.54
N PRO A 105 -27.99 -40.12 5.56
CA PRO A 105 -28.97 -39.04 5.55
C PRO A 105 -29.01 -38.38 6.93
N ALA A 106 -28.15 -37.38 7.14
CA ALA A 106 -28.22 -36.54 8.32
C ALA A 106 -29.47 -35.66 8.24
N LEU A 107 -30.16 -35.51 9.37
CA LEU A 107 -31.46 -34.83 9.50
C LEU A 107 -31.40 -33.32 9.17
N TYR A 108 -30.19 -32.74 9.05
CA TYR A 108 -29.95 -31.34 8.66
C TYR A 108 -28.71 -31.26 7.75
N ASP A 109 -28.93 -30.77 6.52
CA ASP A 109 -27.89 -30.56 5.50
C ASP A 109 -27.22 -29.19 5.68
N PHE A 110 -26.28 -29.11 6.63
CA PHE A 110 -25.48 -27.92 6.89
C PHE A 110 -24.63 -27.51 5.67
N ASP A 111 -24.26 -28.45 4.81
CA ASP A 111 -23.46 -28.19 3.61
C ASP A 111 -24.27 -27.48 2.54
N ARG A 112 -25.55 -27.82 2.37
CA ARG A 112 -26.47 -27.07 1.51
C ARG A 112 -26.68 -25.64 1.99
N TYR A 113 -26.86 -25.43 3.29
CA TYR A 113 -26.97 -24.08 3.86
C TYR A 113 -25.68 -23.27 3.64
N ARG A 114 -24.51 -23.88 3.86
CA ARG A 114 -23.20 -23.24 3.65
C ARG A 114 -22.94 -22.90 2.18
N LYS A 115 -23.27 -23.80 1.25
CA LYS A 115 -23.22 -23.56 -0.20
C LYS A 115 -24.17 -22.44 -0.62
N GLN A 116 -25.40 -22.43 -0.11
CA GLN A 116 -26.38 -21.38 -0.39
C GLN A 116 -25.94 -20.01 0.13
N LYS A 117 -25.41 -19.94 1.36
CA LYS A 117 -24.82 -18.72 1.92
C LYS A 117 -23.62 -18.24 1.11
N ARG A 118 -22.78 -19.15 0.62
CA ARG A 118 -21.62 -18.82 -0.22
C ARG A 118 -22.06 -18.30 -1.60
N SER A 119 -23.01 -18.94 -2.26
CA SER A 119 -23.57 -18.46 -3.53
C SER A 119 -24.26 -17.10 -3.38
N ALA A 120 -24.99 -16.88 -2.28
CA ALA A 120 -25.60 -15.58 -1.98
C ALA A 120 -24.54 -14.49 -1.72
N ALA A 121 -23.43 -14.83 -1.05
CA ALA A 121 -22.32 -13.89 -0.84
C ALA A 121 -21.63 -13.50 -2.16
N VAL A 122 -21.45 -14.46 -3.07
CA VAL A 122 -20.88 -14.22 -4.41
C VAL A 122 -21.79 -13.31 -5.25
N SER A 123 -23.11 -13.54 -5.23
CA SER A 123 -24.04 -12.65 -5.94
C SER A 123 -24.06 -11.25 -5.34
N THR A 124 -24.11 -11.13 -4.01
CA THR A 124 -24.05 -9.80 -3.36
C THR A 124 -22.73 -9.07 -3.60
N ALA A 125 -21.61 -9.80 -3.73
CA ALA A 125 -20.32 -9.19 -4.02
C ALA A 125 -20.26 -8.63 -5.45
N SER A 126 -20.75 -9.36 -6.45
CA SER A 126 -20.85 -8.81 -7.81
C SER A 126 -21.71 -7.53 -7.85
N ASP A 127 -22.72 -7.43 -6.98
CA ASP A 127 -23.58 -6.26 -6.86
C ASP A 127 -22.90 -5.08 -6.14
N GLN A 128 -21.83 -5.28 -5.35
CA GLN A 128 -21.22 -4.22 -4.53
C GLN A 128 -20.60 -3.09 -5.37
N LEU A 129 -19.82 -3.44 -6.41
CA LEU A 129 -19.15 -2.44 -7.24
C LEU A 129 -20.17 -1.59 -7.99
N GLU A 130 -21.18 -2.22 -8.61
CA GLU A 130 -22.23 -1.51 -9.35
C GLU A 130 -23.12 -0.68 -8.41
N ALA A 131 -23.41 -1.18 -7.21
CA ALA A 131 -24.10 -0.40 -6.18
C ALA A 131 -23.29 0.84 -5.80
N TYR A 132 -21.98 0.71 -5.58
CA TYR A 132 -21.13 1.85 -5.26
C TYR A 132 -21.01 2.86 -6.41
N LEU A 133 -20.86 2.40 -7.66
CA LEU A 133 -20.77 3.29 -8.83
C LEU A 133 -22.09 4.02 -9.10
N SER A 134 -23.23 3.45 -8.70
CA SER A 134 -24.55 4.10 -8.82
C SER A 134 -24.93 5.00 -7.63
N GLU A 135 -24.24 4.87 -6.49
CA GLU A 135 -24.39 5.81 -5.38
C GLU A 135 -23.91 7.21 -5.78
N PRO A 136 -24.57 8.29 -5.34
CA PRO A 136 -24.11 9.64 -5.62
C PRO A 136 -22.72 9.92 -5.03
N VAL A 137 -22.00 10.88 -5.62
CA VAL A 137 -20.74 11.35 -5.05
C VAL A 137 -20.94 11.94 -3.66
N LEU A 138 -20.00 11.64 -2.77
CA LEU A 138 -19.97 12.14 -1.40
C LEU A 138 -18.75 13.04 -1.23
N ASN A 139 -18.94 14.23 -0.67
CA ASN A 139 -17.82 15.11 -0.34
C ASN A 139 -17.11 14.57 0.91
N ILE A 140 -16.00 13.86 0.71
CA ILE A 140 -15.25 13.17 1.75
C ILE A 140 -13.81 13.66 1.72
N GLU A 141 -13.33 14.11 2.88
CA GLU A 141 -11.95 14.60 3.02
C GLU A 141 -10.94 13.46 3.11
N ASP A 142 -11.27 12.39 3.87
CA ASP A 142 -10.43 11.20 4.00
C ASP A 142 -11.13 9.96 3.40
N PRO A 143 -10.79 9.58 2.15
CA PRO A 143 -11.35 8.39 1.51
C PRO A 143 -10.92 7.10 2.20
N LEU A 144 -9.75 7.04 2.85
CA LEU A 144 -9.28 5.84 3.55
C LEU A 144 -10.09 5.59 4.81
N ALA A 145 -10.44 6.65 5.56
CA ALA A 145 -11.34 6.55 6.70
C ALA A 145 -12.72 6.03 6.29
N TYR A 146 -13.28 6.56 5.19
CA TYR A 146 -14.56 6.11 4.64
C TYR A 146 -14.56 4.61 4.32
N TRP A 147 -13.55 4.12 3.61
CA TRP A 147 -13.48 2.71 3.23
C TRP A 147 -13.22 1.80 4.43
N ASN A 148 -12.42 2.24 5.41
CA ASN A 148 -12.25 1.52 6.68
C ASN A 148 -13.57 1.41 7.45
N GLU A 149 -14.36 2.47 7.54
CA GLU A 149 -15.67 2.43 8.20
C GLU A 149 -16.63 1.47 7.47
N LYS A 150 -16.73 1.55 6.14
CA LYS A 150 -17.56 0.63 5.33
C LYS A 150 -17.16 -0.82 5.49
N ARG A 151 -15.85 -1.09 5.64
CA ARG A 151 -15.31 -2.41 5.93
C ARG A 151 -15.71 -2.90 7.32
N LEU A 152 -15.64 -2.04 8.34
CA LEU A 152 -16.00 -2.37 9.73
C LEU A 152 -17.50 -2.65 9.90
N ILE A 153 -18.35 -1.87 9.22
CA ILE A 153 -19.81 -2.07 9.22
C ILE A 153 -20.20 -3.35 8.47
N GLY A 154 -19.32 -3.86 7.60
CA GLY A 154 -19.57 -5.06 6.79
C GLY A 154 -20.57 -4.83 5.65
N ALA A 155 -20.76 -3.56 5.23
CA ALA A 155 -21.67 -3.22 4.14
C ALA A 155 -21.14 -3.72 2.78
N CYS A 156 -19.83 -3.56 2.54
CA CYS A 156 -19.13 -4.01 1.32
C CYS A 156 -17.67 -4.39 1.65
N PRO A 157 -17.39 -5.51 2.34
CA PRO A 157 -16.05 -5.80 2.84
C PRO A 157 -15.03 -6.07 1.73
N GLU A 158 -15.43 -6.70 0.62
CA GLU A 158 -14.56 -6.99 -0.51
C GLU A 158 -14.22 -5.72 -1.30
N LEU A 159 -15.22 -4.85 -1.56
CA LEU A 159 -15.01 -3.59 -2.28
C LEU A 159 -14.14 -2.64 -1.46
N ALA A 160 -14.38 -2.57 -0.15
CA ALA A 160 -13.56 -1.77 0.73
C ALA A 160 -12.10 -2.26 0.77
N GLN A 161 -11.85 -3.57 0.67
CA GLN A 161 -10.48 -4.09 0.56
C GLN A 161 -9.81 -3.61 -0.75
N MET A 162 -10.50 -3.73 -1.90
CA MET A 162 -9.97 -3.25 -3.18
C MET A 162 -9.67 -1.75 -3.13
N ALA A 163 -10.61 -0.95 -2.62
CA ALA A 163 -10.44 0.49 -2.48
C ALA A 163 -9.23 0.85 -1.61
N LEU A 164 -9.06 0.18 -0.47
CA LEU A 164 -7.90 0.38 0.39
C LEU A 164 -6.59 -0.02 -0.30
N ASP A 165 -6.56 -1.15 -1.02
CA ASP A 165 -5.36 -1.60 -1.73
C ASP A 165 -4.89 -0.58 -2.78
N TYR A 166 -5.81 0.02 -3.55
CA TYR A 166 -5.46 1.00 -4.57
C TYR A 166 -5.21 2.41 -4.02
N LEU A 167 -6.01 2.87 -3.05
CA LEU A 167 -5.89 4.23 -2.51
C LEU A 167 -4.69 4.40 -1.57
N THR A 168 -4.15 3.31 -1.03
CA THR A 168 -2.94 3.34 -0.20
C THR A 168 -1.65 3.30 -1.01
N ILE A 169 -1.72 3.12 -2.34
CA ILE A 169 -0.55 3.20 -3.21
C ILE A 169 -0.02 4.63 -3.17
N PRO A 170 1.23 4.87 -2.70
CA PRO A 170 1.76 6.21 -2.64
C PRO A 170 1.94 6.77 -4.04
N ALA A 171 1.54 8.03 -4.23
CA ALA A 171 1.66 8.72 -5.51
C ALA A 171 3.12 8.97 -5.92
N THR A 172 4.04 9.00 -4.96
CA THR A 172 5.46 9.33 -5.18
C THR A 172 6.36 8.48 -4.29
N SER A 173 7.63 8.35 -4.66
CA SER A 173 8.67 7.72 -3.83
C SER A 173 9.15 8.60 -2.68
N VAL A 174 8.56 9.78 -2.45
CA VAL A 174 9.06 10.77 -1.49
C VAL A 174 9.15 10.21 -0.07
N ASP A 175 8.14 9.46 0.39
CA ASP A 175 8.14 8.85 1.73
C ASP A 175 9.31 7.88 1.90
N VAL A 176 9.59 7.10 0.85
CA VAL A 176 10.70 6.14 0.81
C VAL A 176 12.04 6.88 0.75
N GLU A 177 12.16 7.91 -0.08
CA GLU A 177 13.35 8.77 -0.17
C GLU A 177 13.66 9.49 1.14
N GLN A 178 12.62 9.93 1.86
CA GLN A 178 12.76 10.55 3.17
C GLN A 178 13.27 9.54 4.20
N ALA A 179 12.73 8.31 4.21
CA ALA A 179 13.23 7.23 5.06
C ALA A 179 14.70 6.88 4.75
N PHE A 180 15.09 6.81 3.48
CA PHE A 180 16.49 6.58 3.07
C PHE A 180 17.42 7.76 3.40
N SER A 181 16.95 8.99 3.21
CA SER A 181 17.69 10.20 3.55
C SER A 181 17.99 10.26 5.05
N PHE A 182 17.03 9.85 5.87
CA PHE A 182 17.25 9.64 7.30
C PHE A 182 18.23 8.50 7.56
N GLY A 183 18.06 7.36 6.87
CA GLY A 183 18.95 6.22 7.00
C GLY A 183 20.41 6.54 6.68
N ARG A 184 20.68 7.52 5.81
CA ARG A 184 22.03 8.03 5.56
C ARG A 184 22.69 8.62 6.82
N GLN A 185 21.92 9.16 7.77
CA GLN A 185 22.47 9.59 9.07
C GLN A 185 22.82 8.39 9.97
N THR A 186 22.08 7.28 9.85
CA THR A 186 22.36 6.02 10.55
C THR A 186 23.59 5.30 9.96
N VAL A 187 23.69 5.30 8.63
CA VAL A 187 24.83 4.79 7.84
C VAL A 187 25.87 5.91 7.69
N SER A 188 26.46 6.34 8.80
CA SER A 188 27.59 7.27 8.74
C SER A 188 28.83 6.59 8.15
N LEU A 189 29.66 7.35 7.43
CA LEU A 189 30.97 6.93 6.91
C LEU A 189 31.93 6.37 7.99
N TYR A 190 31.61 6.49 9.28
CA TYR A 190 32.44 6.02 10.40
C TYR A 190 31.80 4.88 11.22
N ARG A 191 30.62 4.39 10.84
CA ARG A 191 29.90 3.30 11.53
C ARG A 191 29.87 2.02 10.70
N HIS A 192 31.05 1.50 10.32
CA HIS A 192 31.20 0.30 9.48
C HIS A 192 30.85 -1.04 10.16
N SER A 193 30.42 -1.05 11.42
CA SER A 193 30.19 -2.29 12.19
C SER A 193 28.72 -2.73 12.28
N LEU A 194 27.78 -2.03 11.64
CA LEU A 194 26.37 -2.44 11.66
C LEU A 194 26.08 -3.41 10.51
N SER A 195 25.42 -4.52 10.81
CA SER A 195 24.94 -5.43 9.78
C SER A 195 23.82 -4.77 8.95
N LYS A 196 23.63 -5.26 7.72
CA LYS A 196 22.52 -4.83 6.84
C LYS A 196 21.15 -4.92 7.54
N SER A 197 20.95 -5.99 8.33
CA SER A 197 19.72 -6.20 9.10
C SER A 197 19.51 -5.10 10.16
N THR A 198 20.55 -4.77 10.92
CA THR A 198 20.48 -3.72 11.95
C THR A 198 20.24 -2.34 11.34
N ILE A 199 20.87 -2.05 10.19
CA ILE A 199 20.63 -0.81 9.46
C ILE A 199 19.17 -0.72 9.03
N ARG A 200 18.64 -1.75 8.37
CA ARG A 200 17.22 -1.79 7.94
C ARG A 200 16.28 -1.60 9.11
N ALA A 201 16.48 -2.35 10.20
CA ALA A 201 15.64 -2.25 11.40
C ALA A 201 15.68 -0.84 12.01
N SER A 202 16.86 -0.22 12.08
CA SER A 202 17.02 1.13 12.62
C SER A 202 16.32 2.19 11.77
N ILE A 203 16.37 2.05 10.43
CA ILE A 203 15.69 2.97 9.51
C ILE A 203 14.18 2.86 9.65
N VAL A 204 13.64 1.63 9.57
CA VAL A 204 12.19 1.38 9.66
C VAL A 204 11.64 1.81 11.02
N PHE A 205 12.33 1.43 12.11
CA PHE A 205 11.90 1.77 13.45
C PHE A 205 12.01 3.27 13.72
N GLY A 206 13.13 3.89 13.33
CA GLY A 206 13.33 5.33 13.49
C GLY A 206 12.33 6.17 12.70
N ASN A 207 11.91 5.71 11.52
CA ASN A 207 10.85 6.37 10.75
C ASN A 207 9.51 6.33 11.50
N ARG A 208 9.12 5.16 12.04
CA ARG A 208 7.87 5.01 12.80
C ARG A 208 7.83 5.85 14.08
N CYS A 209 8.96 6.00 14.77
CA CYS A 209 9.06 6.91 15.92
C CYS A 209 8.79 8.36 15.50
N LYS A 210 9.35 8.83 14.38
CA LYS A 210 9.12 10.20 13.88
C LYS A 210 7.67 10.45 13.46
N GLU A 211 7.02 9.45 12.90
CA GLU A 211 5.61 9.50 12.52
C GLU A 211 4.67 9.40 13.74
N GLY A 212 5.21 9.25 14.96
CA GLY A 212 4.41 9.11 16.18
C GLY A 212 3.65 7.78 16.26
N LEU A 213 4.03 6.80 15.44
CA LEU A 213 3.41 5.47 15.41
C LEU A 213 3.91 4.54 16.53
N VAL A 214 4.92 5.00 17.28
CA VAL A 214 5.48 4.32 18.45
C VAL A 214 5.23 5.22 19.65
N ASP A 215 4.62 4.66 20.69
CA ASP A 215 4.51 5.34 21.97
C ASP A 215 5.90 5.37 22.64
N ASP A 216 6.49 6.56 22.70
CA ASP A 216 7.81 6.79 23.27
C ASP A 216 7.86 6.44 24.77
N GLU A 217 6.76 6.61 25.51
CA GLU A 217 6.68 6.25 26.93
C GLU A 217 6.68 4.74 27.08
N GLU A 218 5.84 4.03 26.32
CA GLU A 218 5.82 2.56 26.30
C GLU A 218 7.21 2.02 25.93
N LEU A 219 7.84 2.57 24.90
CA LEU A 219 9.17 2.17 24.46
C LEU A 219 10.23 2.33 25.57
N VAL A 220 10.24 3.47 26.26
CA VAL A 220 11.16 3.73 27.37
C VAL A 220 10.94 2.74 28.51
N THR A 221 9.69 2.40 28.82
CA THR A 221 9.40 1.39 29.87
C THR A 221 9.89 0.00 29.46
N LEU A 222 9.66 -0.42 28.20
CA LEU A 222 10.14 -1.70 27.68
C LEU A 222 11.66 -1.81 27.74
N LEU A 223 12.38 -0.74 27.37
CA LEU A 223 13.85 -0.71 27.41
C LEU A 223 14.39 -0.78 28.84
N ARG A 224 13.81 -0.04 29.79
CA ARG A 224 14.18 -0.14 31.23
C ARG A 224 13.93 -1.54 31.77
N ASN A 225 12.81 -2.16 31.42
CA ASN A 225 12.45 -3.51 31.84
C ASN A 225 13.35 -4.59 31.24
N LYS A 226 13.95 -4.35 30.07
CA LYS A 226 14.94 -5.25 29.47
C LYS A 226 16.31 -5.11 30.14
N ALA A 227 16.74 -3.89 30.45
CA ALA A 227 17.99 -3.62 31.17
C ALA A 227 17.98 -4.23 32.59
N SER A 228 16.86 -4.13 33.30
CA SER A 228 16.71 -4.74 34.64
C SER A 228 16.72 -6.27 34.62
N ARG A 229 16.16 -6.90 33.56
CA ARG A 229 16.21 -8.36 33.35
C ARG A 229 17.61 -8.86 33.00
N ALA A 230 18.39 -8.08 32.24
CA ALA A 230 19.78 -8.40 31.96
C ALA A 230 20.65 -8.34 33.23
N GLY A 231 20.43 -7.33 34.09
CA GLY A 231 21.09 -7.23 35.41
C GLY A 231 20.80 -8.42 36.32
N ARG A 232 19.53 -8.85 36.41
CA ARG A 232 19.13 -10.04 37.20
C ARG A 232 19.74 -11.34 36.71
N ARG A 233 19.93 -11.51 35.39
CA ARG A 233 20.60 -12.68 34.81
C ARG A 233 22.11 -12.70 35.08
N GLY A 234 22.74 -11.53 35.19
CA GLY A 234 24.14 -11.40 35.59
C GLY A 234 24.38 -11.66 37.08
N GLU A 235 23.46 -11.25 37.95
CA GLU A 235 23.54 -11.49 39.40
C GLU A 235 23.28 -12.95 39.81
N SER A 236 22.47 -13.70 39.05
CA SER A 236 22.24 -15.13 39.32
C SER A 236 23.37 -16.07 38.83
N GLY A 237 24.39 -15.54 38.15
CA GLY A 237 25.50 -16.31 37.60
C GLY A 237 26.78 -16.33 38.46
N VAL A 238 26.80 -15.61 39.59
CA VAL A 238 27.99 -15.52 40.45
C VAL A 238 27.74 -16.25 41.77
N SER A 239 27.59 -17.58 41.69
CA SER A 239 27.84 -18.45 42.85
C SER A 239 28.31 -19.85 42.43
N GLY A 240 29.64 -20.03 42.43
CA GLY A 240 30.31 -21.30 42.77
C GLY A 240 30.49 -22.35 41.67
N GLY A 241 31.74 -22.58 41.27
CA GLY A 241 32.15 -23.82 40.59
C GLY A 241 33.41 -23.71 39.75
N GLN A 242 34.55 -24.07 40.34
CA GLN A 242 35.84 -24.31 39.69
C GLN A 242 35.80 -25.60 38.85
N GLY A 243 36.37 -25.61 37.63
CA GLY A 243 36.60 -26.85 36.87
C GLY A 243 37.13 -26.62 35.45
N ASP A 244 38.30 -27.20 35.17
CA ASP A 244 39.03 -27.31 33.88
C ASP A 244 38.27 -28.09 32.78
N GLY A 245 38.74 -27.95 31.52
CA GLY A 245 38.45 -28.80 30.36
C GLY A 245 37.87 -28.00 29.19
N ASP A 246 38.61 -27.64 28.14
CA ASP A 246 39.19 -28.45 27.04
C ASP A 246 38.17 -28.88 25.95
N GLU A 247 38.62 -28.74 24.70
CA GLU A 247 38.14 -29.29 23.41
C GLU A 247 36.86 -28.83 22.68
N GLY A 248 37.08 -28.54 21.39
CA GLY A 248 36.19 -28.74 20.23
C GLY A 248 35.07 -27.71 20.00
N ASP A 249 34.68 -27.33 18.78
CA ASP A 249 34.84 -27.99 17.49
C ASP A 249 34.58 -26.96 16.37
N GLU A 250 35.27 -27.20 15.25
CA GLU A 250 35.18 -26.50 13.98
C GLU A 250 33.86 -26.86 13.26
N GLY A 251 33.48 -26.08 12.25
CA GLY A 251 32.29 -26.37 11.44
C GLY A 251 31.96 -25.28 10.44
N GLU A 252 32.83 -25.14 9.44
CA GLU A 252 32.51 -24.55 8.14
C GLU A 252 31.37 -25.32 7.46
N ASP A 253 30.57 -24.59 6.68
CA ASP A 253 29.99 -24.96 5.38
C ASP A 253 29.03 -23.80 5.03
N GLY A 254 29.22 -23.00 3.99
CA GLY A 254 29.59 -23.39 2.64
C GLY A 254 28.33 -23.26 1.79
N ASP A 255 28.06 -22.06 1.28
CA ASP A 255 27.22 -21.84 0.10
C ASP A 255 27.73 -20.56 -0.60
N GLU A 256 28.84 -20.79 -1.31
CA GLU A 256 29.28 -20.02 -2.45
C GLU A 256 28.16 -20.04 -3.50
N MET A 257 27.48 -18.91 -3.71
CA MET A 257 26.69 -18.70 -4.92
C MET A 257 27.31 -17.54 -5.70
N ASP A 258 27.89 -17.92 -6.83
CA ASP A 258 28.48 -17.08 -7.88
C ASP A 258 27.68 -15.81 -8.15
N LEU A 259 28.33 -14.67 -7.92
CA LEU A 259 27.84 -13.34 -8.30
C LEU A 259 28.34 -12.98 -9.71
N ASP A 260 27.97 -13.77 -10.71
CA ASP A 260 28.11 -13.40 -12.12
C ASP A 260 26.74 -13.45 -12.80
N ALA A 261 25.96 -12.38 -12.62
CA ALA A 261 24.84 -12.04 -13.49
C ALA A 261 24.76 -10.51 -13.60
N GLU A 262 25.69 -9.99 -14.39
CA GLU A 262 25.53 -8.92 -15.39
C GLU A 262 24.15 -8.22 -15.40
N TRP A 263 24.04 -7.07 -14.71
CA TRP A 263 22.93 -6.14 -14.91
C TRP A 263 23.20 -5.33 -16.19
N THR A 264 22.69 -5.82 -17.32
CA THR A 264 22.55 -5.01 -18.53
C THR A 264 21.44 -3.99 -18.31
N VAL A 265 21.86 -2.72 -18.30
CA VAL A 265 20.98 -1.55 -18.40
C VAL A 265 20.29 -1.63 -19.76
N ILE A 266 18.96 -1.69 -19.76
CA ILE A 266 18.14 -1.50 -20.97
C ILE A 266 17.81 0.00 -21.03
N GLU A 267 18.31 0.66 -22.07
CA GLU A 267 17.88 1.99 -22.54
C GLU A 267 16.49 1.94 -23.19
#